data_AF-A0A7C7HWF9-F1
#
_entry.id   AF-A0A7C7HWF9-F1
#
_cell.length_a   1.000
_cell.length_b   1.000
_cell.length_c   1.000
_cell.angle_alpha   90.00
_cell.angle_beta   90.00
_cell.angle_gamma   90.00
#
_symmetry.space_group_name_H-M   'P 1'
#
loop_
_entity.id
_entity.type
_entity.pdbx_description
1 polymer ?
#
loop_
_entity_poly.entity_id
_entity_poly.type
_entity_poly.pdbx_seq_one_letter_code
_entity_poly.pdbx_strand_id
1 'polypeptide(L)'
;MIICVILAWAIYALLPTWQYQNMTDDEKEELRTAGELEQIESRIIRQGLDLKGGMYIVLEADIPTLMSNLADMKDDRLEGILASAKEKSTLPDVDFFTVFEQDV
;
A
#
# COMPACT_ATOMS: atom_id res chain seq x y z
N MET A 1 -33.85 24.88 -10.87
CA MET A 1 -33.06 25.93 -10.21
C MET A 1 -31.91 25.34 -9.40
N ILE A 2 -32.16 24.65 -8.27
CA ILE A 2 -31.09 24.09 -7.41
C ILE A 2 -30.18 23.10 -8.19
N ILE A 3 -30.77 22.22 -8.99
CA ILE A 3 -30.03 21.24 -9.81
C ILE A 3 -29.06 21.93 -10.78
N CYS A 4 -29.45 23.07 -11.36
CA CYS A 4 -28.59 23.83 -12.29
C CYS A 4 -27.38 24.46 -11.58
N VAL A 5 -27.58 24.94 -10.34
CA VAL A 5 -26.50 25.50 -9.52
C VAL A 5 -25.50 24.41 -9.12
N ILE A 6 -26.00 23.24 -8.72
CA ILE A 6 -25.15 22.08 -8.38
C ILE A 6 -24.37 21.61 -9.61
N LEU A 7 -25.01 21.53 -10.78
CA LEU A 7 -24.33 21.16 -12.04
C LEU A 7 -23.22 22.15 -12.41
N ALA A 8 -23.48 23.45 -12.30
CA ALA A 8 -22.47 24.47 -12.56
C ALA A 8 -21.27 24.35 -11.60
N TRP A 9 -21.53 24.07 -10.32
CA TRP A 9 -20.48 23.86 -9.33
C TRP A 9 -19.68 22.57 -9.60
N ALA A 10 -20.35 21.48 -9.98
CA ALA A 10 -19.68 20.23 -10.33
C ALA A 10 -18.73 20.41 -11.52
N ILE A 11 -19.16 21.13 -12.56
CA ILE A 11 -18.30 21.46 -13.71
C ILE A 11 -17.10 22.31 -13.27
N TYR A 12 -17.33 23.33 -12.44
CA TYR A 12 -16.27 24.19 -11.91
C TYR A 12 -15.23 23.39 -11.09
N ALA A 13 -15.68 22.43 -10.28
CA ALA A 13 -14.80 21.59 -9.47
C ALA A 13 -13.92 20.64 -10.31
N LEU A 14 -14.32 20.31 -11.55
CA LEU A 14 -13.56 19.43 -12.45
C LEU A 14 -12.49 20.15 -13.28
N LEU A 15 -12.57 21.47 -13.44
CA LEU A 15 -11.59 22.28 -14.16
C LEU A 15 -10.13 22.02 -13.77
N PRO A 16 -9.74 22.02 -12.47
CA PRO A 16 -8.35 21.75 -12.09
C PRO A 16 -7.88 20.35 -12.52
N THR A 17 -8.78 19.37 -12.52
CA THR A 17 -8.46 17.99 -12.97
C THR A 17 -8.14 17.95 -14.46
N TRP A 18 -8.90 18.70 -15.27
CA TRP A 18 -8.64 18.78 -16.71
C TRP A 18 -7.35 19.54 -17.04
N GLN A 19 -7.08 20.63 -16.32
CA GLN A 19 -5.82 21.37 -16.44
C GLN A 19 -4.61 20.48 -16.15
N TYR A 20 -4.64 19.74 -15.04
CA TYR A 20 -3.54 18.86 -14.64
C TYR A 20 -3.30 17.69 -15.61
N GLN A 21 -4.35 17.11 -16.19
CA GLN A 21 -4.19 16.00 -17.14
C GLN A 21 -3.64 16.44 -18.51
N ASN A 22 -3.88 17.69 -18.92
CA ASN A 22 -3.34 18.23 -20.16
C ASN A 22 -1.91 18.79 -20.01
N MET A 23 -1.39 18.91 -18.79
CA MET A 23 0.00 19.32 -18.56
C MET A 23 0.97 18.23 -19.01
N THR A 24 1.98 18.64 -19.75
CA THR A 24 3.14 17.83 -20.11
C THR A 24 4.02 17.56 -18.88
N ASP A 25 4.89 16.55 -18.96
CA ASP A 25 5.76 16.20 -17.84
C ASP A 25 6.77 17.32 -17.53
N ASP A 26 7.21 18.09 -18.53
CA ASP A 26 8.08 19.24 -18.36
C ASP A 26 7.39 20.38 -17.58
N GLU A 27 6.12 20.68 -17.89
CA GLU A 27 5.34 21.71 -17.17
C GLU A 27 5.07 21.31 -15.71
N LYS A 28 4.86 20.02 -15.44
CA LYS A 28 4.71 19.52 -14.06
C LYS A 28 6.02 19.67 -13.29
N GLU A 29 7.16 19.40 -13.91
CA GLU A 29 8.48 19.55 -13.30
C GLU A 29 8.83 21.02 -13.01
N GLU A 30 8.47 21.94 -13.89
CA GLU A 30 8.60 23.38 -13.64
C GLU A 30 7.72 23.83 -12.46
N LEU A 31 6.45 23.41 -12.43
CA LEU A 31 5.54 23.71 -11.33
C LEU A 31 5.95 23.06 -10.01
N ARG A 32 6.61 21.90 -10.06
CA ARG A 32 7.20 21.23 -8.89
C ARG A 32 8.35 22.04 -8.32
N THR A 33 9.20 22.55 -9.21
CA THR A 33 10.34 23.41 -8.83
C THR A 33 9.87 24.76 -8.28
N ALA A 34 8.76 25.28 -8.81
CA ALA A 34 8.12 26.50 -8.31
C ALA A 34 7.30 26.31 -7.02
N GLY A 35 7.06 25.06 -6.59
CA GLY A 35 6.24 24.75 -5.40
C GLY A 35 4.74 24.93 -5.59
N GLU A 36 4.27 25.19 -6.81
CA GLU A 36 2.85 25.41 -7.13
C GLU A 36 2.12 24.12 -7.53
N LEU A 37 2.87 23.07 -7.87
CA LEU A 37 2.29 21.77 -8.25
C LEU A 37 1.43 21.15 -7.15
N GLU A 38 1.87 21.24 -5.88
CA GLU A 38 1.15 20.67 -4.73
C GLU A 38 -0.24 21.32 -4.54
N GLN A 39 -0.34 22.62 -4.82
CA GLN A 39 -1.62 23.35 -4.73
C GLN A 39 -2.61 22.90 -5.79
N ILE A 40 -2.12 22.57 -7.00
CA ILE A 40 -2.95 22.06 -8.10
C ILE A 40 -3.33 20.60 -7.80
N GLU A 41 -2.37 19.74 -7.45
CA GLU A 41 -2.60 18.32 -7.12
C GLU A 41 -3.57 18.12 -5.94
N SER A 42 -3.61 19.04 -4.97
CA SER A 42 -4.56 18.95 -3.86
C SER A 42 -6.02 19.16 -4.27
N ARG A 43 -6.27 19.78 -5.42
CA ARG A 43 -7.62 20.16 -5.91
C ARG A 43 -8.10 19.28 -7.06
N ILE A 44 -7.30 18.33 -7.54
CA ILE A 44 -7.69 17.39 -8.59
C ILE A 44 -8.29 16.10 -8.03
N ILE A 45 -9.00 15.37 -8.88
CA ILE A 45 -9.36 13.98 -8.61
C ILE A 45 -8.09 13.13 -8.69
N ARG A 46 -7.65 12.62 -7.53
CA ARG A 46 -6.48 11.73 -7.43
C ARG A 46 -6.83 10.38 -8.06
N GLN A 47 -6.07 9.99 -9.08
CA GLN A 47 -6.22 8.70 -9.73
C GLN A 47 -5.73 7.57 -8.81
N GLY A 48 -6.49 6.47 -8.76
CA GLY A 48 -6.04 5.23 -8.13
C GLY A 48 -4.92 4.57 -8.93
N LEU A 49 -4.27 3.56 -8.34
CA LEU A 49 -3.15 2.84 -8.95
C LEU A 49 -3.48 2.27 -10.34
N ASP A 50 -4.70 1.77 -10.51
CA ASP A 50 -5.20 1.22 -11.78
C ASP A 50 -5.23 2.26 -12.90
N LEU A 51 -5.55 3.52 -12.57
CA LEU A 51 -5.69 4.62 -13.52
C LEU A 51 -4.39 5.43 -13.70
N LYS A 52 -3.61 5.57 -12.63
CA LYS A 52 -2.32 6.29 -12.66
C LYS A 52 -1.20 5.43 -13.25
N GLY A 53 -1.35 4.11 -13.16
CA GLY A 53 -0.27 3.17 -13.38
C GLY A 53 0.72 3.19 -12.22
N GLY A 54 1.29 2.03 -11.91
CA GLY A 54 2.27 1.84 -10.85
C GLY A 54 2.26 0.41 -10.36
N MET A 55 3.12 0.11 -9.39
CA MET A 55 3.27 -1.24 -8.83
C MET A 55 2.92 -1.22 -7.35
N TYR A 56 1.97 -2.05 -6.94
CA TYR A 56 1.71 -2.36 -5.53
C TYR A 56 2.41 -3.66 -5.18
N ILE A 57 3.44 -3.58 -4.33
CA ILE A 57 4.16 -4.76 -3.84
C ILE A 57 3.76 -4.98 -2.38
N VAL A 58 3.27 -6.18 -2.08
CA VAL A 58 3.16 -6.67 -0.70
C VAL A 58 4.40 -7.52 -0.43
N LEU A 59 5.20 -7.11 0.54
CA LEU A 59 6.31 -7.91 1.03
C LEU A 59 5.82 -8.71 2.24
N GLU A 60 5.77 -10.02 2.10
CA GLU A 60 5.53 -10.95 3.21
C GLU A 60 6.87 -11.48 3.71
N ALA A 61 7.08 -11.44 5.02
CA ALA A 61 8.27 -11.97 5.65
C ALA A 61 8.09 -13.47 5.95
N ASP A 62 9.11 -14.28 5.66
CA ASP A 62 9.13 -15.69 6.06
C ASP A 62 9.47 -15.82 7.56
N ILE A 63 8.43 -15.74 8.41
CA ILE A 63 8.53 -15.75 9.86
C ILE A 63 9.29 -16.98 10.41
N PRO A 64 9.02 -18.24 9.99
CA PRO A 64 9.81 -19.40 10.41
C PRO A 64 11.31 -19.24 10.14
N THR A 65 11.67 -18.76 8.94
CA THR A 65 13.07 -18.57 8.55
C THR A 65 13.73 -17.43 9.33
N LEU A 66 13.00 -16.35 9.61
CA LEU A 66 13.49 -15.26 10.47
C LEU A 66 13.74 -15.73 11.90
N MET A 67 12.81 -16.49 12.49
CA MET A 67 12.96 -17.04 13.84
C MET A 67 14.16 -17.99 13.93
N SER A 68 14.34 -18.87 12.95
CA SER A 68 15.51 -19.74 12.88
C SER A 68 16.83 -18.94 12.77
N ASN A 69 16.85 -17.84 12.01
CA ASN A 69 18.05 -17.02 11.85
C ASN A 69 18.35 -16.15 13.08
N LEU A 70 17.33 -15.73 13.84
CA LEU A 70 17.47 -14.90 15.03
C LEU A 70 17.75 -15.71 16.31
N ALA A 71 17.39 -17.00 16.33
CA ALA A 71 17.60 -17.84 17.50
C ALA A 71 19.09 -18.04 17.81
N ASP A 72 19.51 -17.60 19.01
CA ASP A 72 20.87 -17.81 19.53
C ASP A 72 21.18 -19.29 19.76
N MET A 73 20.15 -20.09 20.10
CA MET A 73 20.28 -21.51 20.38
C MET A 73 19.35 -22.31 19.46
N LYS A 74 19.94 -23.01 18.49
CA LYS A 74 19.25 -23.88 17.53
C LYS A 74 19.41 -25.32 17.98
N ASP A 75 18.55 -25.75 18.89
CA ASP A 75 18.47 -27.15 19.31
C ASP A 75 17.38 -27.90 18.52
N ASP A 76 17.45 -29.24 18.53
CA ASP A 76 16.50 -30.11 17.83
C ASP A 76 15.04 -29.86 18.31
N ARG A 77 14.87 -29.37 19.55
CA ARG A 77 13.57 -29.02 20.12
C ARG A 77 12.99 -27.79 19.43
N LEU A 78 13.74 -26.70 19.33
CA LEU A 78 13.32 -25.48 18.65
C LEU A 78 13.04 -25.73 17.17
N GLU A 79 13.90 -26.50 16.49
CA GLU A 79 13.68 -26.86 15.09
C GLU A 79 12.38 -27.67 14.91
N GLY A 80 12.10 -28.60 15.82
CA GLY A 80 10.84 -29.37 15.84
C GLY A 80 9.61 -28.49 16.05
N ILE A 81 9.68 -27.52 16.98
CA ILE A 81 8.59 -26.57 17.24
C ILE A 81 8.36 -25.66 16.03
N LEU A 82 9.42 -25.10 15.44
CA LEU A 82 9.33 -24.25 14.24
C LEU A 82 8.76 -25.01 13.04
N ALA A 83 9.13 -26.28 12.86
CA ALA A 83 8.60 -27.13 11.81
C ALA A 83 7.11 -27.42 12.02
N SER A 84 6.70 -27.76 13.25
CA SER A 84 5.29 -28.03 13.56
C SER A 84 4.42 -26.77 13.45
N ALA A 85 4.92 -25.63 13.94
CA ALA A 85 4.25 -24.34 13.79
C ALA A 85 4.08 -23.95 12.32
N LYS A 86 5.12 -24.14 11.49
CA LYS A 86 5.05 -23.89 10.04
C LYS A 86 4.04 -24.80 9.33
N GLU A 87 3.96 -26.08 9.72
CA GLU A 87 3.01 -27.03 9.12
C GLU A 87 1.57 -26.67 9.49
N LYS A 88 1.30 -26.44 10.78
CA LYS A 88 -0.03 -26.11 11.29
C LYS A 88 -0.51 -24.72 10.84
N SER A 89 0.39 -23.77 10.64
CA SER A 89 0.05 -22.41 10.17
C SER A 89 -0.27 -22.33 8.67
N THR A 90 -0.21 -23.45 7.93
CA THR A 90 -0.74 -23.51 6.56
C THR A 90 -2.27 -23.58 6.52
N LEU A 91 -2.91 -23.83 7.66
CA LEU A 91 -4.36 -23.86 7.78
C LEU A 91 -4.93 -22.42 7.81
N PRO A 92 -6.05 -22.14 7.11
CA PRO A 92 -6.58 -20.78 6.92
C PRO A 92 -6.93 -19.99 8.19
N ASP A 93 -7.12 -20.66 9.33
CA ASP A 93 -7.57 -20.08 10.60
C ASP A 93 -6.55 -20.21 11.73
N VAL A 94 -5.29 -20.54 11.42
CA VAL A 94 -4.28 -20.82 12.43
C VAL A 94 -3.04 -19.94 12.19
N ASP A 95 -2.81 -18.99 13.09
CA ASP A 95 -1.63 -18.13 13.05
C ASP A 95 -0.36 -18.85 13.55
N PHE A 96 0.78 -18.55 12.91
CA PHE A 96 2.07 -19.16 13.22
C PHE A 96 2.49 -18.92 14.68
N PHE A 97 2.35 -17.69 15.19
CA PHE A 97 2.76 -17.38 16.56
C PHE A 97 1.88 -18.07 17.59
N THR A 98 0.57 -18.19 17.29
CA THR A 98 -0.37 -18.90 18.17
C THR A 98 0.02 -20.36 18.36
N VAL A 99 0.44 -21.04 17.29
CA VAL A 99 0.89 -22.44 17.38
C VAL A 99 2.26 -22.53 18.05
N PHE A 100 3.17 -21.61 17.70
CA PHE A 100 4.49 -21.57 18.29
C PHE A 100 4.42 -21.40 19.82
N GLU A 101 3.59 -20.49 20.34
CA GLU A 101 3.39 -20.31 21.79
C GLU A 101 2.79 -21.54 22.49
N GLN A 102 1.99 -22.36 21.80
CA GLN A 102 1.41 -23.58 22.37
C GLN A 102 2.43 -24.73 22.47
N ASP A 103 3.39 -24.78 21.56
CA ASP A 103 4.35 -25.89 21.43
C ASP A 103 5.70 -25.61 22.18
N VAL A 104 5.93 -24.38 22.68
CA VAL A 104 7.10 -23.98 23.50
C VAL A 104 6.98 -24.38 24.96
#